data_AF-A0A7C6IJE8-F1
#
_entry.id   AF-A0A7C6IJE8-F1
#
_cell.length_a   1.000
_cell.length_b   1.000
_cell.length_c   1.000
_cell.angle_alpha   90.00
_cell.angle_beta   90.00
_cell.angle_gamma   90.00
#
_symmetry.space_group_name_H-M   'P 1'
#
loop_
_entity.id
_entity.type
_entity.pdbx_description
1 polymer ?
#
loop_
_entity_poly.entity_id
_entity_poly.type
_entity_poly.pdbx_seq_one_letter_code
_entity_poly.pdbx_strand_id
1 'polypeptide(L)'
;MKENNYQLCCEYVDDGFSGTSFERPAFKKMIKDIEQGKINMVITKDMSRLGRDYIESGYYVEKYFPEKRVRYIAINDGIDTFVDNASNDFLPFKAVINDLYAKDISKKIKASIITKKKQGLFLGATAPYGYKKDPKNKYKLIIDPVASEVIRTIFNMYIDGNSLQKISQKLTSEKFSPPSVYKEIKRDTSSQTKTFGILLQLTKY
;
A
#
# COMPACT_ATOMS: atom_id res chain seq x y z
N MET A 1 -22.31 -36.49 20.80
CA MET A 1 -21.70 -35.19 20.44
C MET A 1 -22.63 -34.42 19.51
N LYS A 2 -23.82 -34.06 19.98
CA LYS A 2 -24.90 -33.41 19.19
C LYS A 2 -25.49 -32.23 19.98
N GLU A 3 -24.63 -31.52 20.71
CA GLU A 3 -25.05 -30.50 21.68
C GLU A 3 -24.70 -29.08 21.27
N ASN A 4 -23.93 -28.91 20.20
CA ASN A 4 -23.80 -27.65 19.50
C ASN A 4 -24.03 -27.94 18.01
N ASN A 5 -24.76 -27.08 17.31
CA ASN A 5 -25.16 -27.20 15.89
C ASN A 5 -23.96 -27.15 14.89
N TYR A 6 -22.89 -27.89 15.16
CA TYR A 6 -21.69 -27.96 14.34
C TYR A 6 -21.74 -29.23 13.48
N GLN A 7 -21.69 -29.04 12.18
CA GLN A 7 -21.53 -30.13 11.23
C GLN A 7 -20.04 -30.32 10.95
N LEU A 8 -19.52 -31.51 11.25
CA LEU A 8 -18.14 -31.85 10.91
C LEU A 8 -18.03 -31.96 9.39
N CYS A 9 -17.44 -30.95 8.74
CA CYS A 9 -17.30 -30.95 7.28
C CYS A 9 -16.13 -31.83 6.81
N CYS A 10 -14.97 -31.75 7.47
CA CYS A 10 -13.74 -32.45 7.09
C CYS A 10 -12.82 -32.60 8.31
N GLU A 11 -12.11 -33.73 8.40
CA GLU A 11 -10.99 -33.90 9.32
C GLU A 11 -9.68 -33.82 8.51
N TYR A 12 -8.75 -32.97 8.96
CA TYR A 12 -7.45 -32.77 8.31
C TYR A 12 -6.36 -33.32 9.23
N VAL A 13 -5.89 -34.53 8.93
CA VAL A 13 -4.80 -35.19 9.68
C VAL A 13 -3.52 -35.10 8.85
N ASP A 14 -2.49 -34.44 9.39
CA ASP A 14 -1.13 -34.47 8.85
C ASP A 14 -0.29 -35.46 9.69
N ASP A 15 -0.30 -36.75 9.33
CA ASP A 15 0.60 -37.74 9.90
C ASP A 15 2.01 -37.59 9.30
N GLY A 16 3.03 -37.41 10.14
CA GLY A 16 4.43 -37.56 9.75
C GLY A 16 5.18 -36.31 9.26
N PHE A 17 4.56 -35.12 9.23
CA PHE A 17 5.31 -33.89 8.92
C PHE A 17 6.08 -33.39 10.15
N SER A 18 7.41 -33.56 10.12
CA SER A 18 8.33 -32.91 11.06
C SER A 18 8.02 -31.41 11.06
N GLY A 19 7.72 -30.85 12.24
CA GLY A 19 7.08 -29.53 12.38
C GLY A 19 7.88 -28.30 11.92
N THR A 20 8.89 -28.48 11.06
CA THR A 20 9.72 -27.41 10.51
C THR A 20 9.39 -27.11 9.03
N SER A 21 8.62 -27.97 8.35
CA SER A 21 8.32 -27.78 6.92
C SER A 21 6.86 -27.36 6.68
N PHE A 22 6.69 -26.19 6.08
CA PHE A 22 5.40 -25.56 5.73
C PHE A 22 4.68 -26.19 4.53
N GLU A 23 5.16 -27.34 4.04
CA GLU A 23 4.52 -28.09 2.96
C GLU A 23 3.50 -29.10 3.48
N ARG A 24 2.61 -28.67 4.37
CA ARG A 24 1.53 -29.52 4.88
C ARG A 24 0.38 -29.58 3.89
N PRO A 25 0.14 -30.72 3.22
CA PRO A 25 -0.91 -30.83 2.21
C PRO A 25 -2.31 -30.74 2.82
N ALA A 26 -2.53 -31.21 4.05
CA ALA A 26 -3.83 -31.12 4.70
C ALA A 26 -4.15 -29.67 5.10
N PHE A 27 -3.18 -28.93 5.62
CA PHE A 27 -3.32 -27.50 5.90
C PHE A 27 -3.64 -26.66 4.65
N LYS A 28 -2.91 -26.88 3.54
CA LYS A 28 -3.20 -26.21 2.26
C LYS A 28 -4.60 -26.53 1.73
N LYS A 29 -5.05 -27.77 1.92
CA LYS A 29 -6.42 -28.19 1.55
C LYS A 29 -7.47 -27.48 2.40
N MET A 30 -7.27 -27.38 3.72
CA MET A 30 -8.13 -26.61 4.63
C MET A 30 -8.24 -25.14 4.20
N ILE A 31 -7.11 -24.48 3.91
CA ILE A 31 -7.08 -23.09 3.43
C ILE A 31 -7.88 -22.94 2.12
N LYS A 32 -7.72 -23.88 1.18
CA LYS A 32 -8.48 -23.87 -0.07
C LYS A 32 -9.98 -24.07 0.15
N ASP A 33 -10.38 -24.93 1.08
CA ASP A 33 -11.78 -25.17 1.41
C ASP A 33 -12.42 -23.96 2.13
N ILE A 34 -11.63 -23.22 2.92
CA ILE A 34 -12.00 -21.90 3.48
C ILE A 34 -12.19 -20.87 2.37
N GLU A 35 -11.28 -20.80 1.40
CA GLU A 35 -11.41 -19.89 0.25
C GLU A 35 -12.63 -20.20 -0.62
N GLN A 36 -13.04 -21.46 -0.69
CA GLN A 36 -14.26 -21.90 -1.36
C GLN A 36 -15.53 -21.67 -0.52
N GLY A 37 -15.41 -21.15 0.71
CA GLY A 37 -16.54 -20.88 1.60
C GLY A 37 -17.22 -22.14 2.14
N LYS A 38 -16.57 -23.31 2.05
CA LYS A 38 -17.12 -24.59 2.53
C LYS A 38 -17.02 -24.75 4.04
N ILE A 39 -16.13 -23.98 4.66
CA ILE A 39 -15.79 -24.08 6.08
C ILE A 39 -15.94 -22.69 6.71
N ASN A 40 -16.68 -22.63 7.81
CA ASN A 40 -16.87 -21.42 8.62
C ASN A 40 -16.25 -21.54 10.02
N MET A 41 -15.69 -22.71 10.36
CA MET A 41 -15.09 -22.98 11.67
C MET A 41 -13.92 -23.95 11.57
N VAL A 42 -12.85 -23.66 12.31
CA VAL A 42 -11.67 -24.50 12.46
C VAL A 42 -11.44 -24.77 13.94
N ILE A 43 -11.29 -26.05 14.31
CA ILE A 43 -11.05 -26.48 15.69
C ILE A 43 -9.73 -27.25 15.74
N THR A 44 -8.86 -26.90 16.69
CA THR A 44 -7.59 -27.59 16.93
C THR A 44 -7.43 -27.95 18.41
N LYS A 45 -6.57 -28.94 18.69
CA LYS A 45 -6.22 -29.30 20.07
C LYS A 45 -5.42 -28.17 20.74
N ASP A 46 -4.42 -27.66 20.04
CA ASP A 46 -3.49 -26.64 20.49
C ASP A 46 -2.96 -25.87 19.27
N MET A 47 -2.54 -24.61 19.43
CA MET A 47 -2.05 -23.73 18.37
C MET A 47 -0.84 -24.30 17.64
N SER A 48 -0.05 -25.15 18.31
CA SER A 48 1.08 -25.85 17.68
C SER A 48 0.66 -26.71 16.48
N ARG A 49 -0.63 -27.06 16.37
CA ARG A 49 -1.20 -27.81 15.24
C ARG A 49 -1.40 -26.95 14.01
N LEU A 50 -1.62 -25.65 14.20
CA LEU A 50 -1.74 -24.68 13.11
C LEU A 50 -0.37 -24.42 12.47
N GLY A 51 0.66 -24.27 13.30
CA GLY A 51 2.05 -24.14 12.87
C GLY A 51 3.00 -24.10 14.07
N ARG A 52 4.27 -24.50 13.87
CA ARG A 52 5.31 -24.32 14.90
C ARG A 52 5.84 -22.89 14.97
N ASP A 53 5.70 -22.13 13.89
CA ASP A 53 6.03 -20.71 13.93
C ASP A 53 4.87 -19.95 14.57
N TYR A 54 5.14 -19.45 15.77
CA TYR A 54 4.20 -18.64 16.54
C TYR A 54 3.77 -17.38 15.77
N ILE A 55 4.66 -16.83 14.92
CA ILE A 55 4.36 -15.62 14.13
C ILE A 55 3.34 -15.95 13.03
N GLU A 56 3.56 -17.02 12.27
CA GLU A 56 2.63 -17.43 11.22
C GLU A 56 1.30 -17.92 11.80
N SER A 57 1.34 -18.68 12.89
CA SER A 57 0.11 -19.16 13.54
C SER A 57 -0.72 -18.00 14.09
N GLY A 58 -0.06 -16.99 14.69
CA GLY A 58 -0.70 -15.74 15.10
C GLY A 58 -1.30 -14.96 13.93
N TYR A 59 -0.61 -14.89 12.78
CA TYR A 59 -1.14 -14.29 11.54
C TYR A 59 -2.49 -14.91 11.14
N TYR A 60 -2.59 -16.24 11.17
CA TYR A 60 -3.80 -16.94 10.74
C TYR A 60 -4.97 -16.70 11.70
N VAL A 61 -4.70 -16.78 13.00
CA VAL A 61 -5.70 -16.60 14.06
C VAL A 61 -6.22 -15.16 14.14
N GLU A 62 -5.33 -14.17 14.11
CA GLU A 62 -5.73 -12.78 14.34
C GLU A 62 -6.25 -12.06 13.10
N LYS A 63 -5.87 -12.50 11.90
CA LYS A 63 -6.22 -11.80 10.66
C LYS A 63 -6.89 -12.66 9.62
N TYR A 64 -6.26 -13.78 9.22
CA TYR A 64 -6.77 -14.58 8.11
C TYR A 64 -8.17 -15.14 8.38
N PHE A 65 -8.38 -15.78 9.55
CA PHE A 65 -9.68 -16.35 9.89
C PHE A 65 -10.75 -15.25 10.07
N PRO A 66 -10.52 -14.14 10.81
CA PRO A 66 -11.46 -13.03 10.87
C PRO A 66 -11.80 -12.40 9.51
N GLU A 67 -10.82 -12.17 8.63
CA GLU A 67 -11.04 -11.63 7.28
C GLU A 67 -11.93 -12.54 6.43
N LYS A 68 -11.81 -13.86 6.62
CA LYS A 68 -12.61 -14.88 5.92
C LYS A 68 -13.91 -15.23 6.65
N ARG A 69 -14.24 -14.57 7.76
CA ARG A 69 -15.39 -14.88 8.63
C ARG A 69 -15.40 -16.33 9.13
N VAL A 70 -14.22 -16.88 9.36
CA VAL A 70 -14.02 -18.22 9.94
C VAL A 70 -13.75 -18.06 11.44
N ARG A 71 -14.45 -18.84 12.26
CA ARG A 71 -14.17 -18.93 13.70
C ARG A 71 -13.08 -19.97 13.97
N TYR A 72 -12.08 -19.61 14.74
CA TYR A 72 -11.02 -20.52 15.16
C TYR A 72 -11.11 -20.80 16.66
N ILE A 73 -11.02 -22.08 17.03
CA ILE A 73 -11.08 -22.55 18.41
C ILE A 73 -9.87 -23.45 18.68
N ALA A 74 -9.08 -23.12 19.70
CA ALA A 74 -8.02 -24.00 20.22
C ALA A 74 -8.41 -24.49 21.62
N ILE A 75 -8.62 -25.80 21.77
CA ILE A 75 -9.22 -26.39 22.98
C ILE A 75 -8.30 -26.23 24.20
N ASN A 76 -7.02 -26.55 24.07
CA ASN A 76 -6.08 -26.51 25.19
C ASN A 76 -5.61 -25.09 25.53
N ASP A 77 -5.55 -24.21 24.53
CA ASP A 77 -5.06 -22.84 24.71
C ASP A 77 -6.19 -21.88 25.12
N GLY A 78 -7.45 -22.35 25.14
CA GLY A 78 -8.61 -21.54 25.50
C GLY A 78 -8.89 -20.39 24.52
N ILE A 79 -8.38 -20.47 23.29
CA ILE A 79 -8.49 -19.41 22.28
C ILE A 79 -9.79 -19.59 21.50
N ASP A 80 -10.58 -18.53 21.43
CA ASP A 80 -11.79 -18.45 20.61
C ASP A 80 -11.85 -17.09 19.93
N THR A 81 -11.72 -17.06 18.60
CA THR A 81 -11.69 -15.80 17.84
C THR A 81 -13.05 -15.10 17.73
N PHE A 82 -14.14 -15.70 18.21
CA PHE A 82 -15.47 -15.07 18.23
C PHE A 82 -15.77 -14.37 19.56
N VAL A 83 -15.10 -14.79 20.64
CA VAL A 83 -15.25 -14.17 21.96
C VAL A 83 -14.07 -13.21 22.14
N ASP A 84 -14.34 -11.95 21.81
CA ASP A 84 -13.40 -10.84 21.55
C ASP A 84 -12.42 -10.47 22.68
N ASN A 85 -12.17 -11.28 23.72
CA ASN A 85 -11.41 -10.86 24.91
C ASN A 85 -10.67 -11.98 25.69
N ALA A 86 -10.48 -13.19 25.14
CA ALA A 86 -9.75 -14.22 25.88
C ALA A 86 -8.24 -14.17 25.58
N SER A 87 -7.49 -13.62 26.54
CA SER A 87 -6.02 -13.51 26.65
C SER A 87 -5.36 -12.27 26.04
N ASN A 88 -5.02 -11.33 26.92
CA ASN A 88 -4.09 -10.22 26.67
C ASN A 88 -2.65 -10.68 26.31
N ASP A 89 -2.41 -11.99 26.22
CA ASP A 89 -1.09 -12.59 25.98
C ASP A 89 -0.60 -12.43 24.53
N PHE A 90 -1.50 -12.06 23.61
CA PHE A 90 -1.18 -11.85 22.19
C PHE A 90 -0.87 -10.40 21.79
N LEU A 91 -1.02 -9.41 22.69
CA LEU A 91 -0.69 -8.01 22.39
C LEU A 91 0.74 -7.79 21.83
N PRO A 92 1.80 -8.45 22.35
CA PRO A 92 3.14 -8.31 21.81
C PRO A 92 3.24 -8.84 20.37
N PHE A 93 2.53 -9.91 20.06
CA PHE A 93 2.50 -10.51 18.73
C PHE A 93 1.74 -9.64 17.73
N LYS A 94 0.62 -9.02 18.13
CA LYS A 94 -0.10 -8.04 17.31
C LYS A 94 0.83 -6.93 16.79
N ALA A 95 1.69 -6.42 17.67
CA ALA A 95 2.63 -5.37 17.31
C ALA A 95 3.69 -5.85 16.30
N VAL A 96 4.28 -7.03 16.54
CA VAL A 96 5.27 -7.64 15.62
C VAL A 96 4.66 -7.95 14.26
N ILE A 97 3.47 -8.55 14.26
CA ILE A 97 2.73 -8.90 13.05
C ILE A 97 2.40 -7.62 12.26
N ASN A 98 1.92 -6.56 12.93
CA ASN A 98 1.66 -5.27 12.28
C ASN A 98 2.92 -4.63 11.67
N ASP A 99 4.05 -4.67 12.38
CA ASP A 99 5.33 -4.19 11.86
C ASP A 99 5.82 -4.99 10.64
N LEU A 100 5.68 -6.32 10.69
CA LEU A 100 5.98 -7.19 9.54
C LEU A 100 5.11 -6.83 8.33
N TYR A 101 3.81 -6.59 8.51
CA TYR A 101 2.93 -6.12 7.44
C TYR A 101 3.36 -4.78 6.86
N ALA A 102 3.63 -3.80 7.73
CA ALA A 102 4.06 -2.47 7.31
C ALA A 102 5.35 -2.54 6.47
N LYS A 103 6.30 -3.39 6.88
CA LYS A 103 7.52 -3.69 6.13
C LYS A 103 7.23 -4.36 4.79
N ASP A 104 6.33 -5.33 4.75
CA ASP A 104 6.04 -6.09 3.54
C ASP A 104 5.29 -5.25 2.48
N ILE A 105 4.33 -4.43 2.92
CA ILE A 105 3.66 -3.42 2.09
C ILE A 105 4.69 -2.43 1.56
N SER A 106 5.58 -1.93 2.42
CA SER A 106 6.64 -1.00 2.02
C SER A 106 7.58 -1.60 0.98
N LYS A 107 7.96 -2.87 1.11
CA LYS A 107 8.76 -3.61 0.12
C LYS A 107 8.02 -3.70 -1.22
N LYS A 108 6.74 -4.08 -1.22
CA LYS A 108 5.91 -4.18 -2.43
C LYS A 108 5.75 -2.83 -3.14
N ILE A 109 5.53 -1.75 -2.39
CA ILE A 109 5.45 -0.39 -2.93
C ILE A 109 6.78 0.02 -3.56
N LYS A 110 7.90 -0.20 -2.87
CA LYS A 110 9.25 0.09 -3.40
C LYS A 110 9.52 -0.70 -4.68
N ALA A 111 9.20 -2.00 -4.70
CA ALA A 111 9.34 -2.83 -5.89
C ALA A 111 8.51 -2.29 -7.06
N SER A 112 7.24 -1.93 -6.83
CA SER A 112 6.38 -1.32 -7.86
C SER A 112 6.96 -0.02 -8.40
N ILE A 113 7.47 0.85 -7.53
CA ILE A 113 8.14 2.11 -7.91
C ILE A 113 9.38 1.83 -8.76
N ILE A 114 10.22 0.86 -8.37
CA ILE A 114 11.43 0.49 -9.12
C ILE A 114 11.06 -0.05 -10.51
N THR A 115 10.07 -0.93 -10.61
CA THR A 115 9.61 -1.46 -11.90
C THR A 115 9.12 -0.34 -12.82
N LYS A 116 8.31 0.58 -12.29
CA LYS A 116 7.84 1.74 -13.07
C LYS A 116 8.98 2.68 -13.48
N LYS A 117 9.97 2.90 -12.60
CA LYS A 117 11.20 3.65 -12.95
C LYS A 117 11.98 2.98 -14.09
N LYS A 118 12.14 1.65 -14.06
CA LYS A 118 12.80 0.89 -15.14
C LYS A 118 12.06 1.00 -16.47
N GLN A 119 10.75 1.16 -16.44
CA GLN A 119 9.92 1.41 -17.63
C GLN A 119 10.00 2.86 -18.15
N GLY A 120 10.82 3.73 -17.53
CA GLY A 120 10.94 5.14 -17.92
C GLY A 120 9.75 6.00 -17.51
N LEU A 121 8.88 5.50 -16.63
CA LEU A 121 7.71 6.23 -16.17
C LEU A 121 8.09 7.29 -15.13
N PHE A 122 7.58 8.50 -15.30
CA PHE A 122 7.74 9.58 -14.35
C PHE A 122 6.77 9.44 -13.19
N LEU A 123 7.30 9.26 -11.97
CA LEU A 123 6.51 9.04 -10.75
C LEU A 123 6.47 10.25 -9.82
N GLY A 124 7.13 11.35 -10.18
CA GLY A 124 7.16 12.56 -9.36
C GLY A 124 5.79 13.22 -9.25
N ALA A 125 5.47 13.77 -8.08
CA ALA A 125 4.22 14.52 -7.88
C ALA A 125 4.14 15.74 -8.80
N THR A 126 5.27 16.43 -9.00
CA THR A 126 5.36 17.64 -9.82
C THR A 126 6.39 17.44 -10.94
N ALA A 127 6.08 17.90 -12.15
CA ALA A 127 7.04 17.87 -13.26
C ALA A 127 8.20 18.87 -13.04
N PRO A 128 9.42 18.55 -13.52
CA PRO A 128 10.53 19.50 -13.52
C PRO A 128 10.21 20.75 -14.36
N TYR A 129 10.85 21.88 -14.05
CA TYR A 129 10.69 23.11 -14.84
C TYR A 129 11.14 22.87 -16.30
N GLY A 130 10.40 23.38 -17.29
CA GLY A 130 10.60 23.06 -18.70
C GLY A 130 9.82 21.84 -19.23
N TYR A 131 9.24 21.05 -18.33
CA TYR A 131 8.40 19.91 -18.67
C TYR A 131 7.04 20.02 -18.00
N LYS A 132 6.01 19.48 -18.66
CA LYS A 132 4.66 19.32 -18.11
C LYS A 132 4.28 17.85 -18.17
N LYS A 133 3.37 17.42 -17.30
CA LYS A 133 2.81 16.07 -17.39
C LYS A 133 1.89 15.99 -18.61
N ASP A 134 1.88 14.85 -19.28
CA ASP A 134 0.92 14.60 -20.34
C ASP A 134 -0.51 14.57 -19.75
N PRO A 135 -1.47 15.34 -20.29
CA PRO A 135 -2.86 15.33 -19.83
C PRO A 135 -3.51 13.94 -19.93
N LYS A 136 -3.08 13.12 -20.89
CA LYS A 136 -3.60 11.77 -21.12
C LYS A 136 -2.84 10.70 -20.32
N ASN A 137 -1.58 10.97 -19.97
CA ASN A 137 -0.75 10.03 -19.23
C ASN A 137 0.10 10.72 -18.15
N LYS A 138 -0.36 10.63 -16.91
CA LYS A 138 0.33 11.22 -15.73
C LYS A 138 1.78 10.73 -15.52
N TYR A 139 2.16 9.61 -16.14
CA TYR A 139 3.48 9.02 -16.06
C TYR A 139 4.43 9.44 -17.19
N LYS A 140 3.97 10.28 -18.13
CA LYS A 140 4.78 10.80 -19.23
C LYS A 140 5.00 12.30 -19.06
N LEU A 141 6.22 12.74 -19.35
CA LEU A 141 6.56 14.15 -19.44
C LEU A 141 6.55 14.59 -20.90
N ILE A 142 5.97 15.75 -21.15
CA ILE A 142 5.99 16.44 -22.44
C ILE A 142 6.65 17.80 -22.25
N ILE A 143 7.26 18.33 -23.30
CA ILE A 143 7.97 19.61 -23.25
C ILE A 143 6.94 20.73 -23.06
N ASP A 144 7.25 21.66 -22.15
CA ASP A 144 6.46 22.87 -21.95
C ASP A 144 7.06 23.99 -22.80
N PRO A 145 6.42 24.39 -23.92
CA PRO A 145 7.05 25.26 -24.92
C PRO A 145 7.57 26.56 -24.30
N VAL A 146 6.74 27.23 -23.49
CA VAL A 146 7.09 28.50 -22.83
C VAL A 146 8.27 28.35 -21.88
N ALA A 147 8.25 27.38 -20.98
CA ALA A 147 9.34 27.19 -20.03
C ALA A 147 10.61 26.62 -20.69
N SER A 148 10.47 25.87 -21.79
CA SER A 148 11.60 25.28 -22.51
C SER A 148 12.44 26.32 -23.25
N GLU A 149 11.82 27.36 -23.80
CA GLU A 149 12.52 28.48 -24.43
C GLU A 149 13.38 29.23 -23.42
N VAL A 150 12.84 29.49 -22.23
CA VAL A 150 13.58 30.12 -21.13
C VAL A 150 14.83 29.29 -20.77
N ILE A 151 14.70 27.97 -20.65
CA ILE A 151 15.83 27.09 -20.35
C ILE A 151 16.88 27.12 -21.47
N ARG A 152 16.46 27.12 -22.73
CA ARG A 152 17.39 27.22 -23.88
C ARG A 152 18.14 28.55 -23.85
N THR A 153 17.46 29.66 -23.58
CA THR A 153 18.08 30.98 -23.45
C THR A 153 19.09 31.02 -22.31
N ILE A 154 18.74 30.47 -21.14
CA ILE A 154 19.66 30.35 -20.00
C ILE A 154 20.90 29.55 -20.37
N PHE A 155 20.72 28.41 -21.04
CA PHE A 155 21.81 27.53 -21.42
C PHE A 155 22.74 28.18 -22.45
N ASN A 156 22.19 28.86 -23.46
CA ASN A 156 22.97 29.60 -24.44
C ASN A 156 23.80 30.71 -23.78
N MET A 157 23.19 31.51 -22.91
CA MET A 157 23.90 32.57 -22.20
C MET A 157 25.04 32.04 -21.31
N TYR A 158 24.87 30.84 -20.75
CA TYR A 158 25.90 30.17 -19.97
C TYR A 158 27.07 29.71 -20.86
N ILE A 159 26.78 29.12 -22.02
CA ILE A 159 27.80 28.74 -23.02
C ILE A 159 28.56 29.97 -23.52
N ASP A 160 27.87 31.11 -23.69
CA ASP A 160 28.47 32.39 -24.08
C ASP A 160 29.35 33.02 -22.97
N GLY A 161 29.55 32.34 -21.84
CA GLY A 161 30.45 32.75 -20.76
C GLY A 161 29.86 33.78 -19.80
N ASN A 162 28.55 34.00 -19.80
CA ASN A 162 27.93 34.92 -18.82
C ASN A 162 27.91 34.30 -17.42
N SER A 163 28.15 35.12 -16.40
CA SER A 163 28.03 34.70 -15.00
C SER A 163 26.57 34.44 -14.62
N LEU A 164 26.35 33.52 -13.66
CA LEU A 164 25.01 33.19 -13.15
C LEU A 164 24.24 34.41 -12.64
N GLN A 165 24.95 35.37 -12.04
CA GLN A 165 24.36 36.62 -11.56
C GLN A 165 23.81 37.49 -12.71
N LYS A 166 24.56 37.59 -13.81
CA LYS A 166 24.16 38.34 -15.00
C LYS A 166 22.98 37.67 -15.70
N ILE A 167 22.94 36.34 -15.74
CA ILE A 167 21.80 35.57 -16.26
C ILE A 167 20.55 35.82 -15.40
N SER A 168 20.68 35.75 -14.07
CA SER A 168 19.56 36.02 -13.16
C SER A 168 19.01 37.44 -13.31
N GLN A 169 19.89 38.45 -13.37
CA GLN A 169 19.48 39.85 -13.55
C GLN A 169 18.76 40.05 -14.87
N LYS A 170 19.23 39.43 -15.94
CA LYS A 170 18.57 39.49 -17.25
C LYS A 170 17.19 38.84 -17.20
N LEU A 171 17.06 37.64 -16.64
CA LEU A 171 15.76 36.96 -16.48
C LEU A 171 14.77 37.77 -15.65
N THR A 172 15.23 38.41 -14.58
CA THR A 172 14.41 39.31 -13.75
C THR A 172 13.99 40.56 -14.53
N SER A 173 14.90 41.15 -15.32
CA SER A 173 14.60 42.31 -16.16
C SER A 173 13.61 42.01 -17.28
N GLU A 174 13.69 40.81 -17.86
CA GLU A 174 12.77 40.31 -18.88
C GLU A 174 11.44 39.80 -18.30
N LYS A 175 11.22 39.96 -16.98
CA LYS A 175 10.02 39.56 -16.23
C LYS A 175 9.67 38.08 -16.35
N PHE A 176 10.66 37.21 -16.52
CA PHE A 176 10.40 35.77 -16.47
C PHE A 176 10.01 35.34 -15.06
N SER A 177 8.87 34.67 -14.94
CA SER A 177 8.39 34.15 -13.66
C SER A 177 9.35 33.06 -13.15
N PRO A 178 9.83 33.15 -11.90
CA PRO A 178 10.69 32.13 -11.33
C PRO A 178 9.95 30.79 -11.25
N PRO A 179 10.67 29.65 -11.23
CA PRO A 179 10.06 28.32 -11.24
C PRO A 179 9.04 28.06 -10.11
N SER A 180 9.13 28.76 -8.98
CA SER A 180 8.16 28.73 -7.89
C SER A 180 6.82 29.36 -8.30
N VAL A 181 6.87 30.62 -8.75
CA VAL A 181 5.70 31.41 -9.18
C VAL A 181 5.05 30.82 -10.43
N TYR A 182 5.86 30.34 -11.39
CA TYR A 182 5.35 29.68 -12.60
C TYR A 182 4.54 28.41 -12.28
N LYS A 183 4.92 27.67 -11.22
CA LYS A 183 4.19 26.49 -10.76
C LYS A 183 2.88 26.83 -10.08
N GLU A 184 2.83 27.92 -9.30
CA GLU A 184 1.61 28.38 -8.63
C GLU A 184 0.57 28.87 -9.64
N ILE A 185 0.99 29.70 -10.60
CA ILE A 185 0.12 30.19 -11.68
C ILE A 185 -0.54 29.02 -12.43
N LYS A 186 0.20 27.96 -12.76
CA LYS A 186 -0.33 26.76 -13.43
C LYS A 186 -1.19 25.88 -12.53
N ARG A 187 -0.94 25.84 -11.22
CA ARG A 187 -1.80 25.12 -10.27
C ARG A 187 -3.16 25.80 -10.16
N ASP A 188 -3.21 27.13 -10.07
CA ASP A 188 -4.45 27.91 -10.04
C ASP A 188 -5.29 27.74 -11.30
N THR A 189 -4.65 27.71 -12.48
CA THR A 189 -5.39 27.45 -13.73
C THR A 189 -5.99 26.03 -13.80
N SER A 190 -5.41 25.05 -13.10
CA SER A 190 -5.93 23.68 -13.03
C SER A 190 -6.96 23.45 -11.92
N SER A 191 -6.94 24.28 -10.86
CA SER A 191 -7.82 24.17 -9.69
C SER A 191 -9.16 24.89 -9.84
N GLN A 192 -9.32 25.79 -10.82
CA GLN A 192 -10.58 26.52 -11.01
C GLN A 192 -11.78 25.64 -11.45
N THR A 193 -11.59 24.37 -11.80
CA THR A 193 -12.70 23.54 -12.32
C THR A 193 -13.40 22.63 -11.30
N LYS A 194 -13.05 22.57 -10.00
CA LYS A 194 -13.69 21.57 -9.11
C LYS A 194 -14.14 21.96 -7.70
N THR A 195 -13.84 23.15 -7.17
CA THR A 195 -14.09 23.40 -5.72
C THR A 195 -15.20 24.40 -5.43
N PHE A 196 -15.66 25.19 -6.41
CA PHE A 196 -16.71 26.20 -6.16
C PHE A 196 -18.13 25.63 -5.94
N GLY A 197 -18.36 24.34 -6.24
CA GLY A 197 -19.70 23.74 -6.19
C GLY A 197 -20.09 23.01 -4.89
N ILE A 198 -19.14 22.62 -4.04
CA ILE A 198 -19.45 21.76 -2.87
C ILE A 198 -19.58 22.57 -1.57
N LEU A 199 -18.91 23.72 -1.46
CA LEU A 199 -18.86 24.46 -0.19
C LEU A 199 -20.11 25.32 0.08
N LEU A 200 -20.97 25.56 -0.91
CA LEU A 200 -22.16 26.42 -0.76
C LEU A 200 -23.42 25.69 -0.25
N GLN A 201 -23.41 24.35 -0.17
CA GLN A 201 -24.57 23.57 0.31
C GLN A 201 -24.52 23.22 1.80
N LEU A 202 -23.39 23.38 2.49
CA LEU A 202 -23.24 22.90 3.88
C LEU A 202 -23.41 23.96 4.98
N THR A 203 -23.75 25.21 4.63
CA THR A 203 -23.95 26.30 5.61
C THR A 203 -25.37 26.87 5.66
N LYS A 204 -26.36 26.11 5.19
CA LYS A 204 -27.77 26.37 5.48
C LYS A 204 -28.44 25.06 5.81
N TYR A 205 -28.46 24.70 7.09
CA TYR A 205 -29.60 24.26 7.89
C TYR A 205 -29.15 24.12 9.34
#